data_AF-A0A534WYA5-F1
#
_entry.id   AF-A0A534WYA5-F1
#
_cell.length_a   1.000
_cell.length_b   1.000
_cell.length_c   1.000
_cell.angle_alpha   90.00
_cell.angle_beta   90.00
_cell.angle_gamma   90.00
#
_symmetry.space_group_name_H-M   'P 1'
#
loop_
_entity.id
_entity.type
_entity.pdbx_description
1 polymer ?
#
loop_
_entity_poly.entity_id
_entity_poly.type
_entity_poly.pdbx_seq_one_letter_code
_entity_poly.pdbx_strand_id
1 'polypeptide(L)'
;MRPARAALLALSLSTPGFALAGEGARPDPTYLPELLAAARNRSLSEDRSWLRLGHWRKRLLGGWESEADGPGLFLSPQGKRDPAAELEATLSGFFAAGDGAPLDRKLADPSLEHPQCRFPARFAWLAAALRIDLERLPPRSCPRFEAFWRRVSARSVTLVFSSYYLNNPASAFGHTFLRLGKEEVASSGERL
;
A
#
# COMPACT_ATOMS: atom_id res chain seq x y z
N MET A 1 -37.32 62.70 14.58
CA MET A 1 -37.40 61.64 13.55
C MET A 1 -36.25 61.82 12.57
N ARG A 2 -35.29 60.90 12.57
CA ARG A 2 -34.16 60.78 11.61
C ARG A 2 -33.92 59.28 11.41
N PRO A 3 -33.94 58.73 10.17
CA PRO A 3 -33.67 57.32 9.98
C PRO A 3 -32.16 57.07 9.98
N ALA A 4 -31.71 56.13 10.82
CA ALA A 4 -30.34 55.63 10.81
C ALA A 4 -30.13 54.78 9.55
N ARG A 5 -29.15 55.17 8.71
CA ARG A 5 -28.69 54.37 7.57
C ARG A 5 -27.65 53.38 8.10
N ALA A 6 -28.00 52.09 8.12
CA ALA A 6 -27.03 51.01 8.32
C ALA A 6 -26.32 50.74 6.98
N ALA A 7 -25.01 51.01 6.94
CA ALA A 7 -24.15 50.65 5.81
C ALA A 7 -23.66 49.21 6.01
N LEU A 8 -24.05 48.30 5.12
CA LEU A 8 -23.55 46.92 5.08
C LEU A 8 -22.19 46.91 4.38
N LEU A 9 -21.11 46.66 5.14
CA LEU A 9 -19.81 46.32 4.59
C LEU A 9 -19.82 44.86 4.10
N ALA A 10 -19.76 44.66 2.79
CA ALA A 10 -19.55 43.35 2.20
C ALA A 10 -18.06 42.98 2.31
N LEU A 11 -17.71 42.06 3.21
CA LEU A 11 -16.40 41.43 3.22
C LEU A 11 -16.38 40.34 2.13
N SER A 12 -15.64 40.59 1.05
CA SER A 12 -15.30 39.59 0.06
C SER A 12 -14.31 38.59 0.66
N LEU A 13 -14.79 37.40 1.01
CA LEU A 13 -13.94 36.27 1.38
C LEU A 13 -13.25 35.74 0.12
N SER A 14 -11.98 36.11 -0.06
CA SER A 14 -11.09 35.49 -1.02
C SER A 14 -10.86 34.05 -0.59
N THR A 15 -11.51 33.10 -1.26
CA THR A 15 -11.22 31.67 -1.07
C THR A 15 -9.78 31.42 -1.54
N PRO A 16 -8.88 30.90 -0.69
CA PRO A 16 -7.60 30.42 -1.17
C PRO A 16 -7.89 29.25 -2.12
N GLY A 17 -7.59 29.45 -3.40
CA GLY A 17 -7.65 28.40 -4.39
C GLY A 17 -6.71 27.28 -3.95
N PHE A 18 -7.27 26.10 -3.69
CA PHE A 18 -6.49 24.87 -3.60
C PHE A 18 -5.77 24.69 -4.94
N ALA A 19 -4.45 24.87 -4.92
CA ALA A 19 -3.60 24.52 -6.05
C ALA A 19 -3.84 23.04 -6.39
N LEU A 20 -4.17 22.80 -7.65
CA LEU A 20 -4.27 21.47 -8.23
C LEU A 20 -2.96 20.72 -8.01
N ALA A 21 -3.06 19.47 -7.57
CA ALA A 21 -1.94 18.55 -7.41
C ALA A 21 -1.04 18.60 -8.65
N GLY A 22 0.27 18.74 -8.41
CA GLY A 22 1.26 18.88 -9.46
C GLY A 22 1.26 17.69 -10.42
N GLU A 23 1.07 18.00 -11.69
CA GLU A 23 1.29 17.12 -12.83
C GLU A 23 2.71 16.52 -12.76
N GLY A 24 2.81 15.21 -12.50
CA GLY A 24 4.02 14.43 -12.81
C GLY A 24 5.30 14.76 -12.04
N ALA A 25 5.24 14.95 -10.72
CA ALA A 25 6.45 15.00 -9.90
C ALA A 25 7.31 13.74 -10.15
N ARG A 26 8.53 13.93 -10.66
CA ARG A 26 9.47 12.86 -10.98
C ARG A 26 10.37 12.62 -9.78
N PRO A 27 10.72 11.37 -9.47
CA PRO A 27 11.64 11.09 -8.39
C PRO A 27 13.06 11.57 -8.75
N ASP A 28 13.80 12.04 -7.75
CA ASP A 28 15.20 12.46 -7.88
C ASP A 28 16.10 11.24 -8.08
N PRO A 29 16.70 11.04 -9.27
CA PRO A 29 17.48 9.83 -9.56
C PRO A 29 18.73 9.69 -8.67
N THR A 30 19.24 10.78 -8.08
CA THR A 30 20.39 10.74 -7.17
C THR A 30 20.03 10.14 -5.81
N TYR A 31 18.74 10.07 -5.48
CA TYR A 31 18.28 9.57 -4.19
C TYR A 31 18.30 8.04 -4.09
N LEU A 32 18.17 7.32 -5.22
CA LEU A 32 18.15 5.86 -5.21
C LEU A 32 19.43 5.24 -4.62
N PRO A 33 20.66 5.64 -5.04
CA PRO A 33 21.89 5.17 -4.40
C PRO A 33 21.94 5.40 -2.88
N GLU A 34 21.45 6.56 -2.40
CA GLU A 34 21.39 6.88 -0.96
C GLU A 34 20.47 5.90 -0.22
N LEU A 35 19.27 5.64 -0.77
CA LEU A 35 18.31 4.71 -0.19
C LEU A 35 18.84 3.27 -0.17
N LEU A 36 19.49 2.82 -1.25
CA LEU A 36 20.10 1.49 -1.32
C LEU A 36 21.22 1.34 -0.28
N ALA A 37 22.09 2.34 -0.16
CA ALA A 37 23.15 2.34 0.85
C ALA A 37 22.57 2.32 2.28
N ALA A 38 21.56 3.15 2.56
CA ALA A 38 20.89 3.17 3.85
C ALA A 38 20.20 1.84 4.19
N ALA A 39 19.58 1.19 3.20
CA ALA A 39 18.93 -0.11 3.39
C ALA A 39 19.94 -1.22 3.72
N ARG A 40 21.08 -1.24 3.02
CA ARG A 40 22.19 -2.18 3.27
C ARG A 40 22.82 -1.96 4.65
N ASN A 41 23.13 -0.72 4.99
CA ASN A 41 23.76 -0.37 6.27
C ASN A 41 22.90 -0.74 7.49
N ARG A 42 21.59 -0.86 7.29
CA ARG A 42 20.62 -1.23 8.33
C ARG A 42 20.15 -2.67 8.24
N SER A 43 20.71 -3.46 7.31
CA SER A 43 20.32 -4.85 7.06
C SER A 43 18.81 -5.04 6.88
N LEU A 44 18.15 -4.11 6.17
CA LEU A 44 16.69 -4.12 6.02
C LEU A 44 16.16 -5.39 5.32
N SER A 45 17.00 -6.06 4.53
CA SER A 45 16.67 -7.34 3.89
C SER A 45 16.48 -8.49 4.88
N GLU A 46 17.00 -8.36 6.11
CA GLU A 46 16.84 -9.34 7.20
C GLU A 46 15.77 -8.90 8.21
N ASP A 47 15.18 -7.72 8.05
CA ASP A 47 14.13 -7.24 8.94
C ASP A 47 12.92 -8.17 8.89
N ARG A 48 12.37 -8.51 10.07
CA ARG A 48 11.23 -9.42 10.18
C ARG A 48 10.02 -8.96 9.38
N SER A 49 9.79 -7.65 9.31
CA SER A 49 8.66 -7.06 8.57
C SER A 49 8.87 -7.24 7.08
N TRP A 50 10.08 -6.98 6.58
CA TRP A 50 10.43 -7.24 5.19
C TRP A 50 10.26 -8.72 4.84
N LEU A 51 10.83 -9.61 5.65
CA LEU A 51 10.75 -11.05 5.47
C LEU A 51 9.29 -11.55 5.41
N ARG A 52 8.39 -10.92 6.17
CA ARG A 52 6.95 -11.21 6.14
C ARG A 52 6.25 -10.69 4.89
N LEU A 53 6.60 -9.49 4.42
CA LEU A 53 6.01 -8.88 3.22
C LEU A 53 6.28 -9.68 1.94
N GLY A 54 7.38 -10.43 1.88
CA GLY A 54 7.63 -11.38 0.79
C GLY A 54 7.55 -12.84 1.20
N HIS A 55 6.96 -13.16 2.34
CA HIS A 55 6.71 -14.54 2.80
C HIS A 55 7.94 -15.46 2.81
N TRP A 56 9.12 -14.91 3.15
CA TRP A 56 10.36 -15.68 3.19
C TRP A 56 10.50 -16.49 4.48
N ARG A 57 10.95 -17.73 4.34
CA ARG A 57 11.34 -18.61 5.43
C ARG A 57 12.75 -19.13 5.23
N LYS A 58 13.42 -19.44 6.35
CA LYS A 58 14.71 -20.11 6.30
C LYS A 58 14.52 -21.52 5.79
N ARG A 59 15.36 -21.94 4.85
CA ARG A 59 15.42 -23.32 4.38
C ARG A 59 16.21 -24.16 5.38
N LEU A 60 16.04 -25.49 5.33
CA LEU A 60 16.75 -26.42 6.22
C LEU A 60 18.28 -26.30 6.11
N LEU A 61 18.79 -26.03 4.91
CA LEU A 61 20.22 -25.88 4.62
C LEU A 61 20.70 -24.42 4.67
N GLY A 62 19.92 -23.51 5.27
CA GLY A 62 20.21 -22.08 5.28
C GLY A 62 19.72 -21.34 4.04
N GLY A 63 19.87 -20.01 4.06
CA GLY A 63 19.29 -19.11 3.06
C GLY A 63 17.77 -18.96 3.19
N TRP A 64 17.20 -18.15 2.30
CA TRP A 64 15.78 -17.79 2.30
C TRP A 64 15.05 -18.40 1.09
N GLU A 65 13.78 -18.73 1.27
CA GLU A 65 12.88 -19.08 0.19
C GLU A 65 11.48 -18.56 0.53
N SER A 66 10.85 -17.87 -0.41
CA SER A 66 9.47 -17.43 -0.26
C SER A 66 8.51 -18.57 -0.49
N GLU A 67 7.51 -18.67 0.38
CA GLU A 67 6.37 -19.59 0.25
C GLU A 67 5.38 -19.13 -0.83
N ALA A 68 5.58 -17.97 -1.44
CA ALA A 68 4.72 -17.50 -2.52
C ALA A 68 5.11 -18.10 -3.87
N ASP A 69 4.11 -18.62 -4.59
CA ASP A 69 4.29 -19.27 -5.89
C ASP A 69 3.85 -18.41 -7.09
N GLY A 70 3.18 -17.27 -6.83
CA GLY A 70 2.76 -16.36 -7.89
C GLY A 70 3.96 -15.68 -8.56
N PRO A 71 4.13 -15.78 -9.89
CA PRO A 71 5.22 -15.07 -10.60
C PRO A 71 5.11 -13.54 -10.43
N GLY A 72 3.90 -13.03 -10.17
CA GLY A 72 3.64 -11.64 -9.79
C GLY A 72 4.05 -11.26 -8.36
N LEU A 73 4.71 -12.14 -7.60
CA LEU A 73 5.36 -11.90 -6.29
C LEU A 73 6.46 -10.83 -6.35
N PHE A 74 7.40 -11.06 -7.26
CA PHE A 74 8.74 -10.49 -7.16
C PHE A 74 9.02 -9.50 -8.30
N LEU A 75 9.86 -8.52 -8.00
CA LEU A 75 10.43 -7.57 -8.95
C LEU A 75 11.81 -8.02 -9.41
N SER A 76 12.57 -8.65 -8.51
CA SER A 76 13.84 -9.30 -8.84
C SER A 76 13.59 -10.72 -9.36
N PRO A 77 14.28 -11.15 -10.45
CA PRO A 77 14.26 -12.56 -10.87
C PRO A 77 14.77 -13.52 -9.80
N GLN A 78 15.61 -13.04 -8.86
CA GLN A 78 16.12 -13.81 -7.72
C GLN A 78 15.26 -13.63 -6.45
N GLY A 79 14.24 -12.76 -6.49
CA GLY A 79 13.53 -12.29 -5.30
C GLY A 79 12.86 -13.41 -4.48
N LYS A 80 12.49 -14.53 -5.11
CA LYS A 80 11.97 -15.71 -4.39
C LYS A 80 12.98 -16.28 -3.38
N ARG A 81 14.29 -16.18 -3.64
CA ARG A 81 15.36 -16.77 -2.82
C ARG A 81 16.32 -15.75 -2.21
N ASP A 82 16.23 -14.50 -2.65
CA ASP A 82 17.09 -13.42 -2.21
C ASP A 82 16.25 -12.19 -1.78
N PRO A 83 15.94 -12.07 -0.48
CA PRO A 83 15.23 -10.91 0.06
C PRO A 83 15.98 -9.59 -0.14
N ALA A 84 17.32 -9.62 -0.25
CA ALA A 84 18.11 -8.42 -0.49
C ALA A 84 17.96 -7.96 -1.94
N ALA A 85 18.10 -8.88 -2.91
CA ALA A 85 17.88 -8.57 -4.32
C ALA A 85 16.44 -8.05 -4.56
N GLU A 86 15.43 -8.62 -3.88
CA GLU A 86 14.06 -8.12 -3.98
C GLU A 86 13.88 -6.72 -3.37
N LEU A 87 14.56 -6.42 -2.26
CA LEU A 87 14.50 -5.11 -1.63
C LEU A 87 15.08 -4.05 -2.55
N GLU A 88 16.24 -4.32 -3.13
CA GLU A 88 16.90 -3.40 -4.06
C GLU A 88 16.09 -3.20 -5.34
N ALA A 89 15.52 -4.28 -5.91
CA ALA A 89 14.63 -4.18 -7.06
C ALA A 89 13.34 -3.41 -6.72
N THR A 90 12.82 -3.56 -5.50
CA THR A 90 11.65 -2.80 -5.02
C THR A 90 11.95 -1.31 -4.91
N LEU A 91 13.06 -0.93 -4.26
CA LEU A 91 13.48 0.47 -4.19
C LEU A 91 13.72 1.06 -5.57
N SER A 92 14.43 0.35 -6.44
CA SER A 92 14.69 0.80 -7.82
C SER A 92 13.40 0.96 -8.62
N GLY A 93 12.45 0.03 -8.45
CA GLY A 93 11.15 0.07 -9.10
C GLY A 93 10.29 1.27 -8.71
N PHE A 94 10.48 1.84 -7.51
CA PHE A 94 9.77 3.06 -7.11
C PHE A 94 10.18 4.30 -7.89
N PHE A 95 11.34 4.26 -8.59
CA PHE A 95 11.84 5.34 -9.44
C PHE A 95 11.37 5.21 -10.90
N ALA A 96 10.53 4.21 -11.22
CA ALA A 96 9.93 4.09 -12.55
C ALA A 96 9.09 5.31 -12.90
N ALA A 97 9.01 5.62 -14.20
CA ALA A 97 8.20 6.73 -14.69
C ALA A 97 6.72 6.35 -14.75
N GLY A 98 5.85 7.36 -14.58
CA GLY A 98 4.40 7.21 -14.76
C GLY A 98 3.67 6.80 -13.49
N ASP A 99 2.35 7.02 -13.50
CA ASP A 99 1.45 6.62 -12.42
C ASP A 99 0.95 5.18 -12.60
N GLY A 100 0.18 4.71 -11.63
CA GLY A 100 -0.53 3.45 -11.75
C GLY A 100 -1.56 3.45 -12.87
N ALA A 101 -1.94 2.26 -13.32
CA ALA A 101 -2.90 2.09 -14.39
C ALA A 101 -4.26 2.73 -14.05
N PRO A 102 -4.95 3.36 -15.02
CA PRO A 102 -6.32 3.85 -14.86
C PRO A 102 -7.29 2.76 -14.39
N LEU A 103 -8.39 3.18 -13.76
CA LEU A 103 -9.34 2.26 -13.13
C LEU A 103 -10.01 1.30 -14.13
N ASP A 104 -10.30 1.78 -15.34
CA ASP A 104 -10.95 1.05 -16.42
C ASP A 104 -10.00 0.14 -17.21
N ARG A 105 -8.68 0.32 -17.06
CA ARG A 105 -7.69 -0.50 -17.77
C ARG A 105 -7.60 -1.90 -17.17
N LYS A 106 -7.86 -2.92 -17.99
CA LYS A 106 -7.54 -4.31 -17.67
C LYS A 106 -6.06 -4.59 -17.97
N LEU A 107 -5.27 -4.85 -16.94
CA LEU A 107 -3.88 -5.25 -17.09
C LEU A 107 -3.80 -6.71 -17.54
N ALA A 108 -3.07 -6.95 -18.64
CA ALA A 108 -2.77 -8.31 -19.10
C ALA A 108 -1.78 -9.02 -18.18
N ASP A 109 -0.88 -8.25 -17.55
CA ASP A 109 0.12 -8.70 -16.59
C ASP A 109 0.20 -7.68 -15.44
N PRO A 110 0.12 -8.11 -14.16
CA PRO A 110 0.39 -7.25 -13.01
C PRO A 110 1.74 -6.52 -13.05
N SER A 111 2.73 -7.03 -13.78
CA SER A 111 4.04 -6.38 -13.96
C SER A 111 3.98 -5.01 -14.65
N LEU A 112 2.88 -4.74 -15.36
CA LEU A 112 2.61 -3.45 -16.00
C LEU A 112 2.11 -2.38 -15.04
N GLU A 113 1.77 -2.75 -13.80
CA GLU A 113 1.37 -1.81 -12.75
C GLU A 113 2.61 -1.16 -12.12
N HIS A 114 2.53 0.14 -11.80
CA HIS A 114 3.63 0.83 -11.15
C HIS A 114 3.99 0.14 -9.81
N PRO A 115 5.27 -0.10 -9.47
CA PRO A 115 5.65 -0.85 -8.28
C PRO A 115 5.11 -0.31 -6.95
N GLN A 116 5.01 1.01 -6.78
CA GLN A 116 4.34 1.61 -5.60
C GLN A 116 2.85 1.21 -5.50
N CYS A 117 2.15 1.05 -6.63
CA CYS A 117 0.74 0.70 -6.69
C CYS A 117 0.50 -0.81 -6.57
N ARG A 118 1.43 -1.62 -7.11
CA ARG A 118 1.41 -3.09 -6.99
C ARG A 118 1.76 -3.55 -5.58
N PHE A 119 2.66 -2.84 -4.90
CA PHE A 119 3.16 -3.21 -3.57
C PHE A 119 3.01 -2.07 -2.54
N PRO A 120 1.78 -1.62 -2.24
CA PRO A 120 1.55 -0.48 -1.36
C PRO A 120 2.07 -0.71 0.06
N ALA A 121 2.00 -1.95 0.57
CA ALA A 121 2.54 -2.31 1.88
C ALA A 121 4.08 -2.24 1.93
N ARG A 122 4.77 -2.59 0.83
CA ARG A 122 6.23 -2.47 0.75
C ARG A 122 6.65 -1.00 0.69
N PHE A 123 5.94 -0.19 -0.10
CA PHE A 123 6.19 1.25 -0.17
C PHE A 123 6.00 1.91 1.19
N ALA A 124 4.86 1.67 1.85
CA ALA A 124 4.57 2.23 3.18
C ALA A 124 5.63 1.82 4.22
N TRP A 125 6.02 0.54 4.23
CA TRP A 125 7.04 0.05 5.15
C TRP A 125 8.42 0.65 4.86
N LEU A 126 8.87 0.70 3.60
CA LEU A 126 10.16 1.28 3.23
C LEU A 126 10.21 2.79 3.49
N ALA A 127 9.11 3.51 3.22
CA ALA A 127 8.99 4.93 3.52
C ALA A 127 9.20 5.21 5.01
N ALA A 128 8.54 4.43 5.87
CA ALA A 128 8.72 4.53 7.32
C ALA A 128 10.12 4.08 7.76
N ALA A 129 10.57 2.92 7.29
CA ALA A 129 11.84 2.34 7.68
C ALA A 129 13.00 3.28 7.34
N LEU A 130 13.09 3.77 6.09
CA LEU A 130 14.18 4.61 5.61
C LEU A 130 13.98 6.10 5.89
N ARG A 131 12.81 6.52 6.39
CA ARG A 131 12.41 7.94 6.49
C ARG A 131 12.55 8.64 5.13
N ILE A 132 11.94 8.03 4.11
CA ILE A 132 12.01 8.52 2.74
C ILE A 132 11.45 9.94 2.67
N ASP A 133 12.23 10.84 2.09
CA ASP A 133 11.78 12.17 1.70
C ASP A 133 10.84 12.06 0.50
N LEU A 134 9.56 12.34 0.72
CA LEU A 134 8.52 12.23 -0.29
C LEU A 134 8.57 13.34 -1.34
N GLU A 135 9.33 14.41 -1.12
CA GLU A 135 9.57 15.40 -2.19
C GLU A 135 10.58 14.85 -3.21
N ARG A 136 11.54 14.03 -2.75
CA ARG A 136 12.54 13.36 -3.59
C ARG A 136 12.05 12.04 -4.20
N LEU A 137 11.13 11.36 -3.51
CA LEU A 137 10.44 10.16 -4.02
C LEU A 137 8.92 10.32 -3.82
N PRO A 138 8.24 11.05 -4.73
CA PRO A 138 6.82 11.32 -4.59
C PRO A 138 5.96 10.05 -4.66
N PRO A 139 4.92 9.93 -3.82
CA PRO A 139 3.90 8.92 -3.98
C PRO A 139 3.25 9.01 -5.36
N ARG A 140 3.07 7.87 -6.04
CA ARG A 140 2.35 7.83 -7.33
C ARG A 140 0.84 7.81 -7.12
N SER A 141 0.10 8.33 -8.09
CA SER A 141 -1.35 8.11 -8.17
C SER A 141 -1.61 6.64 -8.46
N CYS A 142 -2.47 5.99 -7.66
CA CYS A 142 -2.75 4.55 -7.81
C CYS A 142 -4.26 4.30 -7.87
N PRO A 143 -4.96 4.68 -8.97
CA PRO A 143 -6.43 4.70 -9.02
C PRO A 143 -7.09 3.36 -8.68
N ARG A 144 -6.50 2.26 -9.14
CA ARG A 144 -6.98 0.89 -8.88
C ARG A 144 -6.82 0.48 -7.41
N PHE A 145 -5.66 0.76 -6.82
CA PHE A 145 -5.41 0.50 -5.39
C PHE A 145 -6.29 1.38 -4.51
N GLU A 146 -6.39 2.67 -4.80
CA GLU A 146 -7.23 3.61 -4.06
C GLU A 146 -8.71 3.21 -4.10
N ALA A 147 -9.21 2.80 -5.27
CA ALA A 147 -10.59 2.30 -5.41
C ALA A 147 -10.80 1.02 -4.60
N PHE A 148 -9.85 0.08 -4.65
CA PHE A 148 -9.87 -1.13 -3.81
C PHE A 148 -9.87 -0.77 -2.31
N TRP A 149 -8.96 0.11 -1.87
CA TRP A 149 -8.81 0.49 -0.48
C TRP A 149 -10.06 1.22 0.06
N ARG A 150 -10.64 2.13 -0.74
CA ARG A 150 -11.93 2.77 -0.45
C ARG A 150 -13.07 1.75 -0.36
N ARG A 151 -13.08 0.70 -1.19
CA ARG A 151 -14.09 -0.36 -1.10
C ARG A 151 -13.90 -1.25 0.13
N VAL A 152 -12.66 -1.49 0.54
CA VAL A 152 -12.35 -2.26 1.75
C VAL A 152 -12.81 -1.48 2.99
N SER A 153 -12.46 -0.19 3.09
CA SER A 153 -12.89 0.76 4.14
C SER A 153 -12.98 0.15 5.54
N ALA A 154 -12.02 -0.71 5.90
CA ALA A 154 -12.06 -1.46 7.14
C ALA A 154 -11.75 -0.55 8.33
N ARG A 155 -12.60 -0.56 9.34
CA ARG A 155 -12.43 0.12 10.64
C ARG A 155 -12.05 -0.83 11.75
N SER A 156 -12.41 -2.11 11.61
CA SER A 156 -12.07 -3.16 12.55
C SER A 156 -11.81 -4.48 11.83
N VAL A 157 -11.09 -5.38 12.50
CA VAL A 157 -10.84 -6.74 12.02
C VAL A 157 -11.24 -7.71 13.13
N THR A 158 -12.08 -8.69 12.79
CA THR A 158 -12.49 -9.76 13.70
C THR A 158 -11.96 -11.09 13.19
N LEU A 159 -11.28 -11.84 14.06
CA LEU A 159 -10.90 -13.21 13.80
C LEU A 159 -12.05 -14.14 14.21
N VAL A 160 -12.67 -14.79 13.24
CA VAL A 160 -13.83 -15.68 13.46
C VAL A 160 -13.35 -17.12 13.34
N PHE A 161 -13.65 -17.92 14.36
CA PHE A 161 -13.44 -19.36 14.37
C PHE A 161 -14.79 -20.07 14.28
N SER A 162 -15.08 -20.79 13.20
CA SER A 162 -16.26 -21.67 13.17
C SER A 162 -16.00 -22.97 13.93
N SER A 163 -17.02 -23.48 14.63
CA SER A 163 -16.92 -24.68 15.47
C SER A 163 -16.33 -25.87 14.70
N TYR A 164 -15.29 -26.49 15.25
CA TYR A 164 -14.55 -27.61 14.65
C TYR A 164 -15.36 -28.90 14.79
N TYR A 165 -15.74 -29.53 13.67
CA TYR A 165 -16.14 -30.95 13.68
C TYR A 165 -14.88 -31.80 13.48
N LEU A 166 -14.33 -32.35 14.57
CA LEU A 166 -13.12 -33.18 14.57
C LEU A 166 -13.20 -34.42 13.65
N ASN A 167 -14.42 -34.87 13.33
CA ASN A 167 -14.63 -36.05 12.48
C ASN A 167 -14.50 -35.78 10.98
N ASN A 168 -14.17 -34.55 10.55
CA ASN A 168 -13.91 -34.24 9.14
C ASN A 168 -12.67 -33.31 8.98
N PRO A 169 -11.50 -33.84 8.58
CA PRO A 169 -10.25 -33.08 8.52
C PRO A 169 -10.25 -31.93 7.49
N ALA A 170 -11.07 -32.00 6.43
CA ALA A 170 -11.22 -30.87 5.50
C ALA A 170 -11.97 -29.68 6.12
N SER A 171 -12.80 -29.93 7.14
CA SER A 171 -13.52 -28.89 7.89
C SER A 171 -12.62 -28.27 8.97
N ALA A 172 -11.69 -29.00 9.56
CA ALA A 172 -10.87 -28.48 10.66
C ALA A 172 -9.98 -27.28 10.29
N PHE A 173 -9.54 -27.14 9.04
CA PHE A 173 -8.63 -26.07 8.62
C PHE A 173 -9.30 -24.88 7.91
N GLY A 174 -10.58 -24.99 7.54
CA GLY A 174 -11.30 -23.94 6.80
C GLY A 174 -12.01 -22.90 7.65
N HIS A 175 -11.80 -22.91 8.97
CA HIS A 175 -12.70 -22.27 9.93
C HIS A 175 -12.21 -20.94 10.49
N THR A 176 -11.02 -20.49 10.10
CA THR A 176 -10.43 -19.22 10.56
C THR A 176 -10.63 -18.14 9.51
N PHE A 177 -11.57 -17.23 9.75
CA PHE A 177 -11.89 -16.14 8.85
C PHE A 177 -11.48 -14.80 9.44
N LEU A 178 -11.06 -13.87 8.58
CA LEU A 178 -10.95 -12.46 8.93
C LEU A 178 -12.18 -11.72 8.41
N ARG A 179 -13.03 -11.25 9.32
CA ARG A 179 -14.13 -10.33 8.98
C ARG A 179 -13.63 -8.90 9.12
N LEU A 180 -13.68 -8.14 8.03
CA LEU A 180 -13.40 -6.71 8.02
C LEU A 180 -14.68 -5.94 8.34
N GLY A 181 -14.73 -5.31 9.51
CA GLY A 181 -15.84 -4.47 9.92
C GLY A 181 -15.71 -3.08 9.31
N LYS A 182 -16.80 -2.55 8.78
CA LYS A 182 -16.94 -1.15 8.36
C LYS A 182 -17.71 -0.40 9.46
N GLU A 183 -17.61 0.92 9.47
CA GLU A 183 -18.54 1.73 10.28
C GLU A 183 -19.98 1.36 9.89
N GLU A 184 -20.81 1.00 10.87
CA GLU A 184 -22.24 0.84 10.62
C GLU A 184 -22.79 2.20 10.24
N VAL A 185 -23.20 2.34 8.98
CA VAL A 185 -24.26 3.31 8.68
C VAL A 185 -25.46 2.78 9.44
N ALA A 186 -25.96 3.54 10.41
CA ALA A 186 -27.17 3.22 11.15
C ALA A 186 -28.35 3.08 10.17
N SER A 187 -28.51 1.88 9.62
CA SER A 187 -29.71 1.47 8.93
C SER A 187 -30.70 1.12 10.03
N SER A 188 -31.54 2.09 10.38
CA SER A 188 -32.86 1.84 10.95
C SER A 188 -33.63 0.94 9.96
N GLY A 189 -33.41 -0.35 10.08
CA GLY A 189 -34.11 -1.39 9.34
C GLY A 189 -34.55 -2.43 10.33
N GLU A 190 -35.85 -2.41 10.66
CA GLU A 190 -36.56 -3.46 11.37
C GLU A 190 -36.13 -4.84 10.81
N ARG A 191 -35.64 -5.70 11.69
CA ARG A 191 -35.54 -7.13 11.40
C ARG A 191 -36.96 -7.69 11.44
N LEU A 192 -37.50 -8.01 10.26
CA LEU A 192 -38.60 -8.97 10.11
C LEU A 192 -38.08 -10.39 10.42
#